data_AF-A0A0R2RMT6-F1
#
_entry.id   AF-A0A0R2RMT6-F1
#
_cell.length_a   1.000
_cell.length_b   1.000
_cell.length_c   1.000
_cell.angle_alpha   90.00
_cell.angle_beta   90.00
_cell.angle_gamma   90.00
#
_symmetry.space_group_name_H-M   'P 1'
#
loop_
_entity.id
_entity.type
_entity.pdbx_description
1 polymer ?
#
loop_
_entity_poly.entity_id
_entity_poly.type
_entity_poly.pdbx_seq_one_letter_code
_entity_poly.pdbx_strand_id
1 'polypeptide(L)'
;MRYSLFLLLLVCSCTYNELVPVVPVCEPDEQIFYDLVQPIIEANCLACHSDGSPNGDFSNYDELRISILNTDLIDRIQRDVNDVGFMPKGGQKLSEEDIEIIKNWIDCE
;
A
#
# COMPACT_ATOMS: atom_id res chain seq x y z
N MET A 1 34.51 -55.25 -38.38
CA MET A 1 34.28 -55.64 -36.97
C MET A 1 35.22 -54.85 -36.08
N ARG A 2 34.68 -54.07 -35.16
CA ARG A 2 35.20 -53.85 -33.79
C ARG A 2 34.30 -52.82 -33.12
N TYR A 3 33.22 -53.33 -32.52
CA TYR A 3 32.51 -52.62 -31.46
C TYR A 3 33.52 -52.38 -30.33
N SER A 4 33.80 -51.13 -30.00
CA SER A 4 34.45 -50.80 -28.74
C SER A 4 33.50 -49.95 -27.92
N LEU A 5 32.80 -50.66 -27.04
CA LEU A 5 32.03 -50.17 -25.90
C LEU A 5 32.99 -49.41 -24.97
N PHE A 6 32.72 -48.15 -24.61
CA PHE A 6 33.24 -47.38 -23.46
C PHE A 6 32.77 -45.92 -23.72
N LEU A 7 32.20 -45.13 -22.85
CA LEU A 7 31.70 -45.24 -21.48
C LEU A 7 30.84 -43.98 -21.30
N LEU A 8 29.70 -44.17 -20.65
CA LEU A 8 28.81 -43.18 -20.07
C LEU A 8 29.56 -42.00 -19.40
N LEU A 9 29.19 -40.75 -19.70
CA LEU A 9 29.15 -39.64 -18.73
C LEU A 9 28.31 -38.48 -19.30
N LEU A 10 27.01 -38.63 -19.07
CA LEU A 10 25.98 -37.63 -19.30
C LEU A 10 25.98 -36.74 -18.04
N VAL A 11 26.69 -35.62 -18.07
CA VAL A 11 26.49 -34.55 -17.09
C VAL A 11 25.72 -33.42 -17.77
N CYS A 12 24.41 -33.55 -17.68
CA CYS A 12 23.48 -32.45 -17.89
C CYS A 12 23.73 -31.47 -16.73
N SER A 13 24.51 -30.42 -16.97
CA SER A 13 24.59 -29.29 -16.05
C SER A 13 23.28 -28.51 -16.16
N CYS A 14 22.24 -28.97 -15.46
CA CYS A 14 21.11 -28.12 -15.13
C CYS A 14 21.62 -27.12 -14.09
N THR A 15 21.93 -25.90 -14.52
CA THR A 15 21.91 -24.78 -13.58
C THR A 15 20.46 -24.63 -13.12
N TYR A 16 20.22 -24.85 -11.84
CA TYR A 16 18.96 -24.44 -11.23
C TYR A 16 18.99 -22.91 -11.20
N ASN A 17 18.39 -22.29 -12.20
CA ASN A 17 17.96 -20.92 -12.04
C ASN A 17 16.78 -20.99 -11.07
N GLU A 18 17.02 -20.72 -9.80
CA GLU A 18 15.93 -20.42 -8.89
C GLU A 18 15.20 -19.23 -9.51
N LEU A 19 14.03 -19.51 -10.09
CA LEU A 19 13.04 -18.48 -10.32
C LEU A 19 12.63 -18.06 -8.92
N VAL A 20 13.36 -17.11 -8.35
CA VAL A 20 12.84 -16.30 -7.25
C VAL A 20 11.50 -15.82 -7.78
N PRO A 21 10.36 -16.22 -7.18
CA PRO A 21 9.10 -15.62 -7.58
C PRO A 21 9.32 -14.13 -7.40
N VAL A 22 9.27 -13.38 -8.50
CA VAL A 22 9.21 -11.94 -8.45
C VAL A 22 7.86 -11.69 -7.79
N VAL A 23 7.84 -11.66 -6.46
CA VAL A 23 6.80 -10.97 -5.72
C VAL A 23 6.78 -9.61 -6.41
N PRO A 24 5.67 -9.17 -7.00
CA PRO A 24 5.59 -7.82 -7.51
C PRO A 24 5.91 -6.94 -6.31
N VAL A 25 7.12 -6.39 -6.28
CA VAL A 25 7.47 -5.39 -5.29
C VAL A 25 6.57 -4.23 -5.67
N CYS A 26 5.62 -3.92 -4.80
CA CYS A 26 4.94 -2.66 -4.91
C CYS A 26 6.01 -1.59 -4.65
N GLU A 27 6.28 -0.79 -5.67
CA GLU A 27 7.19 0.33 -5.55
C GLU A 27 6.34 1.56 -5.18
N PRO A 28 6.74 2.35 -4.16
CA PRO A 28 6.07 3.60 -3.86
C PRO A 28 6.02 4.48 -5.10
N ASP A 29 4.81 4.91 -5.48
CA ASP A 29 4.59 5.80 -6.62
C ASP A 29 3.80 7.03 -6.16
N GLU A 30 4.49 8.17 -6.13
CA GLU A 30 3.88 9.45 -5.76
C GLU A 30 2.71 9.82 -6.68
N GLN A 31 2.71 9.35 -7.93
CA GLN A 31 1.60 9.60 -8.87
C GLN A 31 0.31 8.91 -8.41
N ILE A 32 0.41 7.72 -7.80
CA ILE A 32 -0.76 7.02 -7.23
C ILE A 32 -1.40 7.86 -6.15
N PHE A 33 -0.61 8.54 -5.32
CA PHE A 33 -1.13 9.45 -4.31
C PHE A 33 -1.94 10.58 -4.96
N TYR A 34 -1.37 11.31 -5.93
CA TYR A 34 -2.06 12.44 -6.55
C TYR A 34 -3.30 12.03 -7.34
N ASP A 35 -3.27 10.88 -8.00
CA ASP A 35 -4.38 10.45 -8.87
C ASP A 35 -5.53 9.81 -8.08
N LEU A 36 -5.23 9.05 -7.03
CA LEU A 36 -6.22 8.22 -6.34
C LEU A 36 -6.48 8.64 -4.88
N VAL A 37 -5.43 8.96 -4.12
CA VAL A 37 -5.56 9.22 -2.68
C VAL A 37 -5.94 10.66 -2.40
N GLN A 38 -5.26 11.62 -3.03
CA GLN A 38 -5.47 13.05 -2.77
C GLN A 38 -6.94 13.48 -2.95
N PRO A 39 -7.67 13.09 -4.01
CA PRO A 39 -9.07 13.48 -4.17
C PRO A 39 -9.97 13.00 -3.01
N ILE A 40 -9.69 11.81 -2.47
CA ILE A 40 -10.43 11.25 -1.32
C ILE A 40 -10.17 12.08 -0.07
N ILE A 41 -8.91 12.44 0.17
CA ILE A 41 -8.48 13.24 1.33
C ILE A 41 -9.06 14.65 1.27
N GLU A 42 -9.01 15.29 0.10
CA GLU A 42 -9.60 16.61 -0.14
C GLU A 42 -11.10 16.63 0.14
N ALA A 43 -11.82 15.60 -0.32
CA ALA A 43 -13.27 15.50 -0.15
C ALA A 43 -13.71 15.19 1.28
N ASN A 44 -12.95 14.36 2.01
CA ASN A 44 -13.44 13.73 3.25
C ASN A 44 -12.70 14.16 4.52
N CYS A 45 -11.48 14.71 4.42
CA CYS A 45 -10.60 14.87 5.58
C CYS A 45 -10.20 16.32 5.84
N LEU A 46 -9.96 17.12 4.79
CA LEU A 46 -9.37 18.46 4.93
C LEU A 46 -10.25 19.47 5.66
N ALA A 47 -11.55 19.22 5.83
CA ALA A 47 -12.40 20.05 6.66
C ALA A 47 -11.92 20.15 8.13
N CYS A 48 -11.25 19.11 8.63
CA CYS A 48 -10.67 19.07 9.98
C CYS A 48 -9.15 18.95 9.98
N HIS A 49 -8.56 18.45 8.90
CA HIS A 49 -7.13 18.13 8.77
C HIS A 49 -6.43 18.96 7.68
N SER A 50 -6.82 20.22 7.54
CA SER A 50 -6.17 21.16 6.62
C SER A 50 -4.74 21.52 7.06
N ASP A 51 -4.03 22.26 6.20
CA ASP A 51 -2.70 22.81 6.47
C ASP A 51 -2.62 23.47 7.86
N GLY A 52 -1.65 23.02 8.66
CA GLY A 52 -1.40 23.51 10.01
C GLY A 52 -2.47 23.13 11.05
N SER A 53 -3.38 22.19 10.75
CA SER A 53 -4.41 21.76 11.69
C SER A 53 -3.79 21.15 12.96
N PRO A 54 -4.24 21.56 14.16
CA PRO A 54 -3.71 21.04 15.42
C PRO A 54 -4.05 19.56 15.67
N ASN A 55 -4.97 18.98 14.88
CA ASN A 55 -5.39 17.58 15.00
C ASN A 55 -4.67 16.66 13.99
N GLY A 56 -3.65 17.16 13.31
CA GLY A 56 -2.94 16.48 12.23
C GLY A 56 -3.24 17.14 10.89
N ASP A 57 -2.20 17.28 10.07
CA ASP A 57 -2.24 17.92 8.76
C ASP A 57 -2.19 16.85 7.68
N PHE A 58 -3.19 16.82 6.78
CA PHE A 58 -3.26 15.89 5.65
C PHE A 58 -3.21 16.62 4.30
N SER A 59 -2.75 17.87 4.29
CA SER A 59 -2.80 18.75 3.12
C SER A 59 -1.87 18.36 1.98
N ASN A 60 -0.89 17.49 2.25
CA ASN A 60 0.08 17.02 1.27
C ASN A 60 0.52 15.58 1.54
N TYR A 61 1.26 15.02 0.58
CA TYR A 61 1.77 13.66 0.60
C TYR A 61 2.55 13.33 1.87
N ASP A 62 3.57 14.12 2.21
CA ASP A 62 4.48 13.83 3.33
C ASP A 62 3.73 13.86 4.66
N GLU A 63 2.90 14.88 4.88
CA GLU A 63 2.16 15.05 6.13
C GLU A 63 1.09 13.96 6.31
N LEU A 64 0.39 13.57 5.24
CA LEU A 64 -0.53 12.44 5.28
C LEU A 64 0.21 11.13 5.55
N ARG A 65 1.30 10.86 4.82
CA ARG A 65 2.10 9.63 4.96
C ARG A 65 2.63 9.49 6.38
N ILE A 66 3.26 10.55 6.92
CA ILE A 66 3.74 10.59 8.31
C ILE A 66 2.57 10.40 9.29
N SER A 67 1.44 11.05 9.05
CA SER A 67 0.27 10.91 9.91
C SER A 67 -0.26 9.48 9.94
N ILE A 68 -0.38 8.81 8.80
CA ILE A 68 -0.83 7.41 8.75
C ILE A 68 0.17 6.49 9.46
N LEU A 69 1.46 6.63 9.18
CA LEU A 69 2.50 5.76 9.76
C LEU A 69 2.67 5.91 11.28
N ASN A 70 2.32 7.07 11.84
CA ASN A 70 2.51 7.37 13.25
C ASN A 70 1.21 7.37 14.07
N THR A 71 0.06 7.06 13.46
CA THR A 71 -1.24 7.04 14.14
C THR A 71 -2.05 5.80 13.80
N ASP A 72 -3.25 5.69 14.35
CA ASP A 72 -4.23 4.65 14.04
C ASP A 72 -5.21 5.08 12.92
N LEU A 73 -4.85 6.01 12.03
CA LEU A 73 -5.77 6.59 11.04
C LEU A 73 -6.53 5.53 10.23
N ILE A 74 -5.82 4.51 9.72
CA ILE A 74 -6.43 3.40 8.95
C ILE A 74 -7.47 2.65 9.76
N ASP A 75 -7.21 2.38 11.04
CA ASP A 75 -8.19 1.74 11.91
C ASP A 75 -9.41 2.66 12.11
N ARG A 76 -9.18 3.96 12.35
CA ARG A 76 -10.24 4.93 12.66
C ARG A 76 -11.22 5.17 11.52
N ILE A 77 -10.76 5.15 10.27
CA ILE A 77 -11.64 5.27 9.08
C ILE A 77 -12.42 3.98 8.80
N GLN A 78 -11.99 2.84 9.35
CA GLN A 78 -12.67 1.54 9.22
C GLN A 78 -13.75 1.31 10.31
N ARG A 79 -13.73 2.08 11.41
CA ARG A 79 -14.69 1.97 12.51
C ARG A 79 -16.12 2.31 12.06
N ASP A 80 -17.13 1.88 12.81
CA ASP A 80 -18.52 2.25 12.53
C ASP A 80 -18.86 3.64 13.09
N VAL A 81 -19.88 4.29 12.52
CA VAL A 81 -20.20 5.73 12.70
C VAL A 81 -20.40 6.16 14.17
N ASN A 82 -20.63 5.22 15.09
CA ASN A 82 -20.84 5.49 16.51
C ASN A 82 -19.74 4.94 17.43
N ASP A 83 -18.72 4.30 16.86
CA ASP A 83 -17.63 3.76 17.65
C ASP A 83 -16.71 4.87 18.15
N VAL A 84 -16.13 4.64 19.33
CA VAL A 84 -15.18 5.58 19.91
C VAL A 84 -14.02 5.78 18.94
N GLY A 85 -13.73 7.03 18.60
CA GLY A 85 -12.63 7.40 17.71
C GLY A 85 -12.90 7.22 16.22
N PHE A 86 -14.13 6.87 15.81
CA PHE A 86 -14.56 6.91 14.41
C PHE A 86 -14.17 8.23 13.72
N MET A 87 -13.69 8.12 12.48
CA MET A 87 -13.43 9.23 11.59
C MET A 87 -14.07 8.98 10.21
N PRO A 88 -14.63 10.01 9.55
CA PRO A 88 -14.66 11.42 9.94
C PRO A 88 -15.64 11.72 11.08
N LYS A 89 -15.21 12.50 12.08
CA LYS A 89 -16.01 12.75 13.29
C LYS A 89 -17.31 13.49 12.95
N GLY A 90 -18.45 12.87 13.27
CA GLY A 90 -19.77 13.44 12.97
C GLY A 90 -20.14 13.44 11.49
N GLY A 91 -19.31 12.82 10.64
CA GLY A 91 -19.57 12.60 9.22
C GLY A 91 -20.13 11.20 8.95
N GLN A 92 -20.18 10.85 7.67
CA GLN A 92 -20.48 9.50 7.22
C GLN A 92 -19.19 8.70 7.06
N LYS A 93 -19.29 7.37 7.17
CA LYS A 93 -18.17 6.47 6.88
C LYS A 93 -17.79 6.61 5.41
N LEU A 94 -16.49 6.59 5.11
CA LEU A 94 -15.98 6.49 3.74
C LEU A 94 -16.52 5.21 3.08
N SER A 95 -16.54 5.18 1.76
CA SER A 95 -16.86 3.95 1.04
C SER A 95 -15.78 2.88 1.31
N GLU A 96 -16.13 1.61 1.17
CA GLU A 96 -15.15 0.51 1.32
C GLU A 96 -14.03 0.64 0.27
N GLU A 97 -14.38 1.09 -0.94
CA GLU A 97 -13.44 1.34 -2.04
C GLU A 97 -12.43 2.45 -1.69
N ASP A 98 -12.90 3.59 -1.16
CA ASP A 98 -12.01 4.69 -0.76
C ASP A 98 -11.04 4.26 0.35
N ILE A 99 -11.55 3.49 1.32
CA ILE A 99 -10.72 2.95 2.41
C ILE A 99 -9.67 1.99 1.85
N GLU A 100 -10.04 1.13 0.91
CA GLU A 100 -9.12 0.19 0.28
C GLU A 100 -8.05 0.90 -0.55
N ILE A 101 -8.39 1.97 -1.27
CA ILE A 101 -7.42 2.80 -1.99
C ILE A 101 -6.36 3.37 -1.05
N ILE A 102 -6.77 3.98 0.07
CA ILE A 102 -5.84 4.56 1.05
C ILE A 102 -4.96 3.48 1.68
N LYS A 103 -5.54 2.32 2.02
CA LYS A 103 -4.81 1.18 2.60
C LYS A 103 -3.78 0.62 1.63
N ASN A 104 -4.18 0.37 0.38
CA ASN A 104 -3.28 -0.19 -0.62
C ASN A 104 -2.14 0.78 -0.93
N TRP A 105 -2.42 2.09 -0.99
CA TRP A 105 -1.36 3.08 -1.16
C TRP A 105 -0.35 3.02 -0.02
N ILE A 106 -0.77 3.09 1.25
CA ILE A 106 0.20 3.09 2.37
C ILE A 106 0.90 1.74 2.57
N ASP A 107 0.28 0.62 2.21
CA ASP A 107 0.93 -0.71 2.26
C ASP A 107 2.07 -0.84 1.23
N CYS A 108 2.11 0.06 0.24
CA CYS A 108 3.17 0.15 -0.77
C CYS A 108 4.27 1.17 -0.42
N GLU A 109 4.24 1.80 0.76
CA GLU A 109 5.12 2.91 1.21
C GLU A 109 6.26 2.52 2.17
#